data_AF-A0A6I3GEM0-F1
#
_entry.id   AF-A0A6I3GEM0-F1
#
_cell.length_a   1.000
_cell.length_b   1.000
_cell.length_c   1.000
_cell.angle_alpha   90.00
_cell.angle_beta   90.00
_cell.angle_gamma   90.00
#
_symmetry.space_group_name_H-M   'P 1'
#
loop_
_entity.id
_entity.type
_entity.pdbx_description
1 polymer ?
#
loop_
_entity_poly.entity_id
_entity_poly.type
_entity_poly.pdbx_seq_one_letter_code
_entity_poly.pdbx_strand_id
1 'polypeptide(L)'
;MLELLAGFITELRNAGLPVSLTENLDAMHAISHIPLEDREAFKYALGATLVKNNAHWRSFETVFEVYFSLRGPEYSISDGEGSIEDFLQQMQDQQMQGEGNGGAGGMDSLTPEELMNILMNALMNGDQAMMRALARQAVQRFAGMEPGRPVGGTYYLYRTLRNLDLDGMLDKLMEASKQQVGGELTNLEERLEKDEYNHRIEQFKQEVEAEIRRRLVA
;
A
#
# COMPACT_ATOMS: atom_id res chain seq x y z
N MET A 1 6.15 18.24 16.68
CA MET A 1 7.35 17.38 16.49
C MET A 1 7.50 16.30 17.57
N LEU A 2 7.52 16.65 18.86
CA LEU A 2 7.60 15.66 19.97
C LEU A 2 6.49 14.59 19.93
N GLU A 3 5.23 15.01 19.78
CA GLU A 3 4.09 14.09 19.68
C GLU A 3 4.13 13.22 18.41
N LEU A 4 4.68 13.77 17.33
CA LEU A 4 4.86 13.06 16.05
C LEU A 4 5.89 11.93 16.20
N LEU A 5 7.02 12.18 16.85
CA LEU A 5 8.01 11.14 17.13
C LEU A 5 7.49 10.10 18.10
N ALA A 6 6.80 10.52 19.17
CA ALA A 6 6.24 9.61 20.14
C ALA A 6 5.21 8.65 19.50
N GLY A 7 4.36 9.17 18.61
CA GLY A 7 3.46 8.33 17.83
C GLY A 7 4.20 7.43 16.84
N PHE A 8 5.25 7.93 16.17
CA PHE A 8 6.04 7.11 15.23
C PHE A 8 6.71 5.93 15.94
N ILE A 9 7.30 6.17 17.10
CA ILE A 9 7.91 5.14 17.95
C ILE A 9 6.88 4.13 18.44
N THR A 10 5.65 4.57 18.70
CA THR A 10 4.56 3.68 19.06
C THR A 10 4.22 2.74 17.90
N GLU A 11 4.12 3.25 16.68
CA GLU A 11 3.90 2.41 15.49
C GLU A 11 5.06 1.45 15.19
N LEU A 12 6.31 1.90 15.39
CA LEU A 12 7.47 1.01 15.26
C LEU A 12 7.41 -0.15 16.25
N ARG A 13 7.03 0.12 17.51
CA ARG A 13 6.86 -0.93 18.52
C ARG A 13 5.71 -1.87 18.18
N ASN A 14 4.59 -1.35 17.70
CA ASN A 14 3.45 -2.15 17.23
C ASN A 14 3.84 -3.05 16.05
N ALA A 15 4.71 -2.57 15.16
CA ALA A 15 5.30 -3.33 14.06
C ALA A 15 6.43 -4.28 14.48
N GLY A 16 6.69 -4.42 15.79
CA GLY A 16 7.65 -5.37 16.35
C GLY A 16 9.10 -4.88 16.40
N LEU A 17 9.37 -3.59 16.17
CA LEU A 17 10.71 -3.04 16.33
C LEU A 17 11.00 -2.71 17.80
N PRO A 18 12.09 -3.25 18.37
CA PRO A 18 12.45 -3.01 19.76
C PRO A 18 13.13 -1.62 19.91
N VAL A 19 12.31 -0.58 20.13
CA VAL A 19 12.79 0.80 20.35
C VAL A 19 12.78 1.15 21.85
N SER A 20 13.95 1.44 22.39
CA SER A 20 14.21 1.84 23.78
C SER A 20 14.04 3.36 24.01
N LEU A 21 14.03 3.77 25.28
CA LEU A 21 13.95 5.19 25.64
C LEU A 21 15.21 5.96 25.23
N THR A 22 16.39 5.36 25.32
CA THR A 22 17.66 5.98 24.93
C THR A 22 17.67 6.29 23.43
N GLU A 23 17.22 5.36 22.61
CA GLU A 23 17.11 5.56 21.15
C GLU A 23 16.10 6.65 20.77
N ASN A 24 15.02 6.81 21.55
CA ASN A 24 14.09 7.92 21.36
C ASN A 24 14.80 9.28 21.61
N LEU A 25 15.59 9.38 22.69
CA LEU A 25 16.35 10.58 22.99
C LEU A 25 17.40 10.87 21.92
N ASP A 26 18.11 9.85 21.47
CA ASP A 26 19.11 9.96 20.40
C ASP A 26 18.45 10.40 19.09
N ALA A 27 17.30 9.83 18.73
CA ALA A 27 16.52 10.22 17.57
C ALA A 27 16.07 11.68 17.63
N MET A 28 15.56 12.13 18.77
CA MET A 28 15.17 13.52 18.99
C MET A 28 16.34 14.48 18.84
N HIS A 29 17.52 14.10 19.32
CA HIS A 29 18.72 14.91 19.19
C HIS A 29 19.24 14.92 17.74
N ALA A 30 19.27 13.77 17.07
CA ALA A 30 19.74 13.64 15.70
C ALA A 30 18.92 14.50 14.73
N ILE A 31 17.59 14.43 14.79
CA ILE A 31 16.74 15.20 13.87
C ILE A 31 16.83 16.72 14.09
N SER A 32 17.27 17.20 15.26
CA SER A 32 17.47 18.62 15.51
C SER A 32 18.56 19.25 14.63
N HIS A 33 19.42 18.42 14.03
CA HIS A 33 20.50 18.81 13.14
C HIS A 33 20.19 18.55 11.67
N ILE A 34 19.03 17.98 11.35
CA ILE A 34 18.64 17.60 10.00
C ILE A 34 17.63 18.61 9.47
N PRO A 35 17.84 19.19 8.27
CA PRO A 35 16.83 19.98 7.60
C PRO A 35 15.58 19.12 7.45
N LEU A 36 14.43 19.59 7.96
CA LEU A 36 13.20 18.82 7.85
C LEU A 36 12.88 18.58 6.38
N GLU A 37 13.24 19.54 5.51
CA GLU A 37 13.03 19.45 4.07
C GLU A 37 13.71 18.27 3.38
N ASP A 38 14.78 17.76 3.95
CA ASP A 38 15.49 16.62 3.43
C ASP A 38 14.89 15.33 4.01
N ARG A 39 13.84 14.83 3.34
CA ARG A 39 13.14 13.61 3.74
C ARG A 39 14.08 12.40 3.83
N GLU A 40 15.03 12.28 2.91
CA GLU A 40 15.98 11.17 2.92
C GLU A 40 16.90 11.27 4.13
N ALA A 41 17.51 12.45 4.36
CA ALA A 41 18.33 12.66 5.54
C ALA A 41 17.53 12.44 6.84
N PHE A 42 16.28 12.86 6.90
CA PHE A 42 15.40 12.65 8.05
C PHE A 42 15.11 11.16 8.28
N LYS A 43 14.79 10.39 7.22
CA LYS A 43 14.60 8.94 7.27
C LYS A 43 15.85 8.23 7.78
N TYR A 44 17.01 8.56 7.20
CA TYR A 44 18.27 7.91 7.54
C TYR A 44 18.77 8.30 8.93
N ALA A 45 18.55 9.53 9.38
CA ALA A 45 18.87 9.95 10.74
C ALA A 45 18.05 9.16 11.78
N LEU A 46 16.73 9.06 11.57
CA LEU A 46 15.87 8.24 12.43
C LEU A 46 16.23 6.76 12.37
N GLY A 47 16.52 6.24 11.19
CA GLY A 47 16.96 4.85 11.02
C GLY A 47 18.26 4.56 11.77
N ALA A 48 19.24 5.46 11.69
CA ALA A 48 20.53 5.32 12.35
C ALA A 48 20.41 5.31 13.89
N THR A 49 19.44 6.03 14.44
CA THR A 49 19.22 6.09 15.89
C THR A 49 18.24 5.05 16.43
N LEU A 50 17.32 4.54 15.60
CA LEU A 50 16.22 3.66 16.04
C LEU A 50 16.39 2.19 15.63
N VAL A 51 17.27 1.88 14.67
CA VAL A 51 17.42 0.53 14.11
C VAL A 51 18.75 -0.10 14.53
N LYS A 52 18.70 -1.01 15.50
CA LYS A 52 19.88 -1.76 16.00
C LYS A 52 20.32 -2.92 15.11
N ASN A 53 19.37 -3.53 14.40
CA ASN A 53 19.61 -4.73 13.61
C ASN A 53 19.10 -4.50 12.18
N ASN A 54 19.95 -4.80 11.20
CA ASN A 54 19.61 -4.69 9.78
C ASN A 54 18.34 -5.48 9.42
N ALA A 55 18.03 -6.58 10.11
CA ALA A 55 16.78 -7.33 9.92
C ALA A 55 15.51 -6.48 10.14
N HIS A 56 15.58 -5.42 10.96
CA HIS A 56 14.45 -4.52 11.22
C HIS A 56 14.36 -3.35 10.24
N TRP A 57 15.34 -3.20 9.34
CA TRP A 57 15.39 -2.08 8.41
C TRP A 57 14.16 -2.00 7.50
N ARG A 58 13.74 -3.15 6.94
CA ARG A 58 12.58 -3.21 6.03
C ARG A 58 11.28 -2.83 6.73
N SER A 59 11.10 -3.25 7.99
CA SER A 59 9.95 -2.89 8.80
C SER A 59 9.97 -1.40 9.18
N PHE A 60 11.13 -0.88 9.58
CA PHE A 60 11.31 0.56 9.85
C PHE A 60 10.92 1.41 8.64
N GLU A 61 11.47 1.08 7.47
CA GLU A 61 11.21 1.83 6.23
C GLU A 61 9.72 1.81 5.88
N THR A 62 9.08 0.64 5.98
CA THR A 62 7.63 0.50 5.73
C THR A 62 6.81 1.40 6.66
N VAL A 63 7.09 1.35 7.98
CA VAL A 63 6.36 2.18 8.95
C VAL A 63 6.65 3.66 8.74
N PHE A 64 7.89 4.04 8.42
CA PHE A 64 8.27 5.42 8.13
C PHE A 64 7.48 5.98 6.94
N GLU A 65 7.45 5.24 5.82
CA GLU A 65 6.73 5.69 4.63
C GLU A 65 5.23 5.84 4.90
N VAL A 66 4.61 4.88 5.60
CA VAL A 66 3.18 4.94 5.94
C VAL A 66 2.87 6.06 6.94
N TYR A 67 3.63 6.16 8.02
CA TYR A 67 3.35 7.06 9.15
C TYR A 67 3.44 8.53 8.77
N PHE A 68 4.46 8.91 8.00
CA PHE A 68 4.70 10.29 7.59
C PHE A 68 3.93 10.67 6.32
N SER A 69 3.45 9.70 5.53
CA SER A 69 2.57 9.98 4.39
C SER A 69 1.13 10.32 4.77
N LEU A 70 0.65 9.90 5.96
CA LEU A 70 -0.75 10.08 6.40
C LEU A 70 -1.03 11.39 7.15
N ARG A 71 0.00 12.17 7.52
CA ARG A 71 -0.13 13.33 8.43
C ARG A 71 -0.01 14.71 7.75
N GLY A 72 -0.21 14.76 6.43
CA GLY A 72 -0.45 16.01 5.71
C GLY A 72 0.80 16.79 5.29
N PRO A 73 0.61 17.85 4.49
CA PRO A 73 1.68 18.49 3.71
C PRO A 73 2.72 19.26 4.53
N GLU A 74 2.46 19.53 5.81
CA GLU A 74 3.42 20.16 6.73
C GLU A 74 4.63 19.26 7.05
N TYR A 75 4.50 17.96 6.74
CA TYR A 75 5.57 16.95 6.79
C TYR A 75 5.85 16.33 5.41
N SER A 76 5.15 16.78 4.36
CA SER A 76 5.52 16.52 2.97
C SER A 76 6.41 17.66 2.55
N ILE A 77 7.71 17.44 2.47
CA ILE A 77 8.59 18.53 2.11
C ILE A 77 8.97 18.37 0.65
N SER A 78 8.37 19.25 -0.15
CA SER A 78 8.67 19.49 -1.54
C SER A 78 8.94 20.98 -1.68
N ASP A 79 10.13 21.33 -2.17
CA ASP A 79 10.37 22.65 -2.75
C ASP A 79 9.43 22.83 -3.96
N GLY A 80 8.65 23.91 -3.95
CA GLY A 80 7.95 24.41 -5.14
C GLY A 80 6.42 24.32 -5.09
N GLU A 81 5.83 25.51 -5.09
CA GLU A 81 4.45 25.91 -5.39
C GLU A 81 3.42 24.83 -5.78
N GLY A 82 2.34 24.78 -4.98
CA GLY A 82 1.13 24.00 -5.22
C GLY A 82 0.99 22.88 -4.20
N SER A 83 0.05 23.01 -3.27
CA SER A 83 -0.16 21.93 -2.30
C SER A 83 -0.62 20.65 -3.03
N ILE A 84 -0.09 19.49 -2.63
CA ILE A 84 -0.48 18.18 -3.19
C ILE A 84 -1.98 17.94 -2.97
N GLU A 85 -2.57 18.55 -1.94
CA GLU A 85 -3.99 18.52 -1.62
C GLU A 85 -4.80 19.39 -2.60
N ASP A 86 -4.34 20.60 -2.94
CA ASP A 86 -4.95 21.41 -4.02
C ASP A 86 -4.84 20.72 -5.38
N PHE A 87 -3.74 20.00 -5.64
CA PHE A 87 -3.56 19.22 -6.86
C PHE A 87 -4.41 17.95 -6.88
N LEU A 88 -4.56 17.26 -5.74
CA LEU A 88 -5.47 16.11 -5.57
C LEU A 88 -6.93 16.54 -5.74
N GLN A 89 -7.30 17.71 -5.23
CA GLN A 89 -8.65 18.25 -5.34
C GLN A 89 -8.93 18.75 -6.77
N GLN A 90 -7.97 19.40 -7.43
CA GLN A 90 -8.05 19.75 -8.85
C GLN A 90 -8.06 18.51 -9.78
N MET A 91 -7.34 17.44 -9.43
CA MET A 91 -7.37 16.19 -10.20
C MET A 91 -8.65 15.39 -9.99
N GLN A 92 -9.24 15.44 -8.80
CA GLN A 92 -10.54 14.82 -8.53
C GLN A 92 -11.65 15.55 -9.31
N ASP A 93 -11.55 16.87 -9.46
CA ASP A 93 -12.41 17.69 -10.32
C ASP A 93 -12.12 17.47 -11.82
N GLN A 94 -10.87 17.20 -12.23
CA GLN A 94 -10.51 16.88 -13.62
C GLN A 94 -10.81 15.43 -14.05
N GLN A 95 -10.87 14.46 -13.12
CA GLN A 95 -11.28 13.08 -13.44
C GLN A 95 -12.76 12.95 -13.81
N MET A 96 -13.57 14.00 -13.61
CA MET A 96 -14.92 14.11 -14.16
C MET A 96 -14.95 14.53 -15.64
N GLN A 97 -13.81 14.94 -16.23
CA GLN A 97 -13.71 15.39 -17.62
C GLN A 97 -12.34 15.03 -18.21
N GLY A 98 -12.16 13.81 -18.73
CA GLY A 98 -10.91 13.47 -19.40
C GLY A 98 -10.81 12.06 -19.97
N GLU A 99 -11.52 11.82 -21.09
CA GLU A 99 -11.16 10.76 -22.05
C GLU A 99 -9.74 10.97 -22.62
N GLY A 100 -8.97 9.89 -22.84
CA GLY A 100 -7.73 10.01 -23.62
C GLY A 100 -6.76 8.81 -23.68
N ASN A 101 -7.19 7.71 -24.31
CA ASN A 101 -6.44 6.86 -25.27
C ASN A 101 -5.05 6.23 -24.94
N GLY A 102 -4.99 4.88 -25.00
CA GLY A 102 -3.71 4.14 -25.03
C GLY A 102 -3.72 2.59 -25.05
N GLY A 103 -4.66 1.92 -25.75
CA GLY A 103 -4.44 0.59 -26.36
C GLY A 103 -4.08 -0.65 -25.50
N ALA A 104 -5.07 -1.29 -24.88
CA ALA A 104 -5.19 -2.77 -24.76
C ALA A 104 -6.66 -3.12 -24.42
N GLY A 105 -7.47 -3.30 -25.47
CA GLY A 105 -8.93 -3.36 -25.40
C GLY A 105 -9.46 -4.52 -24.55
N GLY A 106 -10.36 -4.18 -23.61
CA GLY A 106 -11.14 -5.10 -22.79
C GLY A 106 -11.08 -4.77 -21.30
N MET A 107 -9.87 -4.50 -20.78
CA MET A 107 -9.65 -4.31 -19.33
C MET A 107 -9.60 -2.84 -18.88
N ASP A 108 -9.25 -1.95 -19.81
CA ASP A 108 -9.06 -0.51 -19.53
C ASP A 108 -10.37 0.28 -19.41
N SER A 109 -11.44 -0.26 -19.97
CA SER A 109 -12.79 0.31 -19.88
C SER A 109 -13.56 -0.12 -18.64
N LEU A 110 -13.01 -1.02 -17.82
CA LEU A 110 -13.73 -1.55 -16.66
C LEU A 110 -13.89 -0.47 -15.60
N THR A 111 -15.07 -0.39 -15.01
CA THR A 111 -15.27 0.39 -13.79
C THR A 111 -14.50 -0.24 -12.62
N PRO A 112 -14.22 0.49 -11.52
CA PRO A 112 -13.61 -0.10 -10.34
C PRO A 112 -14.43 -1.28 -9.81
N GLU A 113 -15.77 -1.19 -9.84
CA GLU A 113 -16.66 -2.26 -9.42
C GLU A 113 -16.55 -3.50 -10.31
N GLU A 114 -16.48 -3.31 -11.63
CA GLU A 114 -16.29 -4.42 -12.56
C GLU A 114 -14.94 -5.11 -12.37
N LEU A 115 -13.87 -4.34 -12.15
CA LEU A 115 -12.55 -4.89 -11.84
C LEU A 115 -12.60 -5.74 -10.57
N MET A 116 -13.27 -5.25 -9.53
CA MET A 116 -13.46 -5.95 -8.26
C MET A 116 -14.28 -7.23 -8.43
N ASN A 117 -15.36 -7.20 -9.22
CA ASN A 117 -16.17 -8.39 -9.51
C ASN A 117 -15.37 -9.45 -10.28
N ILE A 118 -14.57 -9.03 -11.25
CA ILE A 118 -13.73 -9.95 -12.03
C ILE A 118 -12.60 -10.51 -11.15
N LEU A 119 -12.02 -9.70 -10.25
CA LEU A 119 -11.03 -10.17 -9.28
C LEU A 119 -11.62 -11.18 -8.30
N MET A 120 -12.83 -10.92 -7.79
CA MET A 120 -13.55 -11.87 -6.95
C MET A 120 -13.76 -13.21 -7.69
N ASN A 121 -14.22 -13.17 -8.94
CA ASN A 121 -14.38 -14.37 -9.75
C ASN A 121 -13.05 -15.10 -10.02
N ALA A 122 -11.96 -14.37 -10.26
CA ALA A 122 -10.63 -14.95 -10.47
C ALA A 122 -10.12 -15.64 -9.17
N LEU A 123 -10.30 -15.00 -8.01
CA LEU A 123 -9.95 -15.55 -6.71
C LEU A 123 -10.78 -16.80 -6.38
N MET A 124 -12.08 -16.78 -6.67
CA MET A 124 -12.97 -17.91 -6.46
C MET A 124 -12.57 -19.13 -7.28
N ASN A 125 -12.19 -18.92 -8.55
CA ASN A 125 -11.82 -20.00 -9.47
C ASN A 125 -10.32 -20.34 -9.48
N GLY A 126 -9.49 -19.56 -8.77
CA GLY A 126 -8.04 -19.74 -8.77
C GLY A 126 -7.37 -19.41 -10.10
N ASP A 127 -7.94 -18.51 -10.89
CA ASP A 127 -7.42 -18.13 -12.21
C ASP A 127 -6.17 -17.25 -12.08
N GLN A 128 -5.02 -17.91 -12.03
CA GLN A 128 -3.71 -17.27 -11.91
C GLN A 128 -3.39 -16.31 -13.05
N ALA A 129 -3.78 -16.64 -14.28
CA ALA A 129 -3.49 -15.79 -15.43
C ALA A 129 -4.30 -14.49 -15.33
N MET A 130 -5.55 -14.59 -14.90
CA MET A 130 -6.41 -13.44 -14.69
C MET A 130 -5.96 -12.59 -13.50
N MET A 131 -5.58 -13.21 -12.38
CA MET A 131 -5.03 -12.49 -11.23
C MET A 131 -3.80 -11.65 -11.59
N ARG A 132 -2.89 -12.18 -12.42
CA ARG A 132 -1.74 -11.41 -12.93
C ARG A 132 -2.15 -10.22 -13.80
N ALA A 133 -3.13 -10.41 -14.68
CA ALA A 133 -3.63 -9.34 -15.52
C ALA A 133 -4.29 -8.23 -14.69
N LEU A 134 -5.08 -8.61 -13.69
CA LEU A 134 -5.72 -7.70 -12.74
C LEU A 134 -4.72 -6.96 -11.86
N ALA A 135 -3.64 -7.62 -11.43
CA ALA A 135 -2.59 -6.98 -10.65
C ALA A 135 -1.94 -5.82 -11.44
N ARG A 136 -1.66 -6.04 -12.73
CA ARG A 136 -1.15 -4.97 -13.62
C ARG A 136 -2.11 -3.79 -13.71
N GLN A 137 -3.40 -4.10 -13.89
CA GLN A 137 -4.43 -3.07 -14.00
C GLN A 137 -4.66 -2.30 -12.70
N ALA A 138 -4.61 -2.99 -11.56
CA ALA A 138 -4.70 -2.37 -10.25
C ALA A 138 -3.53 -1.42 -9.99
N VAL A 139 -2.30 -1.82 -10.30
CA VAL A 139 -1.12 -0.96 -10.17
C VAL A 139 -1.25 0.26 -11.07
N GLN A 140 -1.62 0.06 -12.34
CA GLN A 140 -1.81 1.17 -13.29
C GLN A 140 -2.80 2.22 -12.78
N ARG A 141 -3.91 1.76 -12.19
CA ARG A 141 -5.00 2.63 -11.78
C ARG A 141 -4.81 3.27 -10.40
N PHE A 142 -4.28 2.51 -9.45
CA PHE A 142 -4.30 2.89 -8.05
C PHE A 142 -2.93 3.26 -7.48
N ALA A 143 -1.83 2.80 -8.06
CA ALA A 143 -0.50 3.15 -7.55
C ALA A 143 -0.20 4.64 -7.75
N GLY A 144 -0.70 5.25 -8.84
CA GLY A 144 -0.43 6.65 -9.17
C GLY A 144 1.08 6.90 -9.29
N MET A 145 1.75 6.05 -10.05
CA MET A 145 3.18 6.14 -10.34
C MET A 145 3.47 7.30 -11.28
N GLU A 146 4.39 8.18 -10.89
CA GLU A 146 4.85 9.32 -11.69
C GLU A 146 6.33 9.16 -12.06
N PRO A 147 6.71 9.29 -13.34
CA PRO A 147 8.11 9.26 -13.75
C PRO A 147 8.94 10.32 -13.04
N GLY A 148 10.08 9.93 -12.45
CA GLY A 148 11.01 10.85 -11.79
C GLY A 148 10.70 11.19 -10.33
N ARG A 149 9.60 10.70 -9.76
CA ARG A 149 9.27 10.89 -8.35
C ARG A 149 9.75 9.70 -7.49
N PRO A 150 10.77 9.87 -6.63
CA PRO A 150 11.26 8.79 -5.79
C PRO A 150 10.32 8.58 -4.60
N VAL A 151 9.36 7.68 -4.73
CA VAL A 151 8.63 7.13 -3.59
C VAL A 151 8.93 5.63 -3.50
N GLY A 152 9.14 5.15 -2.27
CA GLY A 152 9.51 3.75 -2.05
C GLY A 152 8.45 2.79 -2.60
N GLY A 153 8.87 1.65 -3.16
CA GLY A 153 7.95 0.66 -3.75
C GLY A 153 6.85 0.18 -2.78
N THR A 154 7.12 0.20 -1.48
CA THR A 154 6.15 -0.11 -0.42
C THR A 154 4.97 0.86 -0.39
N TYR A 155 5.17 2.15 -0.72
CA TYR A 155 4.11 3.15 -0.77
C TYR A 155 3.11 2.84 -1.89
N TYR A 156 3.62 2.53 -3.08
CA TYR A 156 2.80 2.13 -4.21
C TYR A 156 2.00 0.86 -3.92
N LEU A 157 2.61 -0.09 -3.19
CA LEU A 157 1.93 -1.32 -2.79
C LEU A 157 0.78 -1.02 -1.84
N TYR A 158 1.04 -0.25 -0.78
CA TYR A 158 -0.01 0.15 0.16
C TYR A 158 -1.16 0.89 -0.54
N ARG A 159 -0.85 1.89 -1.37
CA ARG A 159 -1.87 2.67 -2.08
C ARG A 159 -2.71 1.80 -3.01
N THR A 160 -2.08 0.85 -3.70
CA THR A 160 -2.78 -0.09 -4.58
C THR A 160 -3.71 -1.00 -3.78
N LEU A 161 -3.17 -1.67 -2.74
CA LEU A 161 -3.94 -2.64 -1.96
C LEU A 161 -5.08 -1.99 -1.16
N ARG A 162 -4.89 -0.77 -0.66
CA ARG A 162 -5.93 -0.03 0.08
C ARG A 162 -7.19 0.24 -0.76
N ASN A 163 -7.04 0.43 -2.08
CA ASN A 163 -8.17 0.65 -2.98
C ASN A 163 -8.91 -0.65 -3.36
N LEU A 164 -8.33 -1.82 -3.07
CA LEU A 164 -8.89 -3.11 -3.45
C LEU A 164 -9.68 -3.81 -2.33
N ASP A 165 -9.71 -3.29 -1.10
CA ASP A 165 -10.46 -3.86 0.03
C ASP A 165 -10.41 -5.40 0.11
N LEU A 166 -9.18 -5.96 0.15
CA LEU A 166 -8.98 -7.41 0.08
C LEU A 166 -9.58 -8.16 1.28
N ASP A 167 -9.68 -7.49 2.44
CA ASP A 167 -10.30 -8.06 3.64
C ASP A 167 -11.82 -8.20 3.44
N GLY A 168 -12.51 -7.15 2.96
CA GLY A 168 -13.93 -7.25 2.60
C GLY A 168 -14.20 -8.23 1.45
N MET A 169 -13.22 -8.43 0.56
CA MET A 169 -13.32 -9.42 -0.50
C MET A 169 -13.24 -10.86 0.01
N LEU A 170 -12.43 -11.14 1.03
CA LEU A 170 -12.41 -12.46 1.67
C LEU A 170 -13.79 -12.81 2.24
N ASP A 171 -14.43 -11.88 2.93
CA ASP A 171 -15.77 -12.08 3.50
C ASP A 171 -16.80 -12.41 2.41
N LYS A 172 -16.74 -11.71 1.27
CA LYS A 172 -17.61 -11.97 0.11
C LYS A 172 -17.35 -13.34 -0.52
N LEU A 173 -16.09 -13.78 -0.61
CA LEU A 173 -15.73 -15.11 -1.13
C LEU A 173 -16.27 -16.23 -0.23
N MET A 174 -16.16 -16.07 1.09
CA MET A 174 -16.71 -17.01 2.06
C MET A 174 -18.23 -17.09 1.98
N GLU A 175 -18.91 -15.95 1.86
CA GLU A 175 -20.36 -15.89 1.73
C GLU A 175 -20.84 -16.56 0.44
N ALA A 176 -20.16 -16.30 -0.68
CA ALA A 176 -20.47 -16.96 -1.95
C ALA A 176 -20.28 -18.49 -1.87
N SER A 177 -19.26 -18.96 -1.15
CA SER A 177 -19.03 -20.40 -0.96
C SER A 177 -20.16 -21.07 -0.17
N LYS A 178 -20.67 -20.41 0.88
CA LYS A 178 -21.85 -20.88 1.64
C LYS A 178 -23.08 -21.00 0.73
N GLN A 179 -23.31 -20.00 -0.12
CA GLN A 179 -24.43 -20.01 -1.06
C GLN A 179 -24.31 -21.14 -2.10
N GLN A 180 -23.09 -21.46 -2.53
CA GLN A 180 -22.83 -22.51 -3.53
C GLN A 180 -23.11 -23.91 -2.99
N VAL A 181 -22.84 -24.15 -1.70
CA VAL A 181 -23.15 -25.41 -1.01
C VAL A 181 -24.63 -25.51 -0.63
N GLY A 182 -25.36 -24.38 -0.63
CA GLY A 182 -26.80 -24.35 -0.35
C GLY A 182 -27.13 -24.52 1.14
N GLY A 183 -26.21 -24.15 2.04
CA GLY A 183 -26.34 -24.31 3.48
C GLY A 183 -25.13 -23.78 4.25
N GLU A 184 -25.05 -24.11 5.53
CA GLU A 184 -23.85 -23.81 6.33
C GLU A 184 -22.71 -24.75 5.98
N LEU A 185 -21.50 -24.19 5.84
CA LEU A 185 -20.28 -24.99 5.73
C LEU A 185 -20.00 -25.68 7.08
N THR A 186 -19.49 -26.90 7.04
CA THR A 186 -18.93 -27.51 8.24
C THR A 186 -17.70 -26.72 8.72
N ASN A 187 -17.35 -26.84 10.01
CA ASN A 187 -16.16 -26.18 10.57
C ASN A 187 -14.85 -26.51 9.83
N LEU A 188 -14.76 -27.70 9.21
CA LEU A 188 -13.59 -28.09 8.43
C LEU A 188 -13.60 -27.44 7.04
N GLU A 189 -14.73 -27.47 6.35
CA GLU A 189 -14.89 -26.84 5.02
C GLU A 189 -14.68 -25.32 5.12
N GLU A 190 -15.26 -24.67 6.12
CA GLU A 190 -15.07 -23.22 6.32
C GLU A 190 -13.59 -22.86 6.50
N ARG A 191 -12.84 -23.66 7.28
CA ARG A 191 -11.40 -23.45 7.47
C ARG A 191 -10.62 -23.69 6.17
N LEU A 192 -10.94 -24.77 5.45
CA LEU A 192 -10.25 -25.09 4.19
C LEU A 192 -10.47 -24.01 3.13
N GLU A 193 -11.72 -23.56 2.93
CA GLU A 193 -12.05 -22.49 1.99
C GLU A 193 -11.37 -21.18 2.38
N LYS A 194 -11.42 -20.81 3.67
CA LYS A 194 -10.76 -19.60 4.17
C LYS A 194 -9.25 -19.65 3.95
N ASP A 195 -8.61 -20.76 4.25
CA ASP A 195 -7.17 -20.94 4.07
C ASP A 195 -6.78 -20.86 2.57
N GLU A 196 -7.58 -21.47 1.69
CA GLU A 196 -7.38 -21.42 0.24
C GLU A 196 -7.55 -19.99 -0.31
N TYR A 197 -8.59 -19.25 0.08
CA TYR A 197 -8.78 -17.87 -0.35
C TYR A 197 -7.70 -16.94 0.18
N ASN A 198 -7.30 -17.09 1.44
CA ASN A 198 -6.16 -16.35 2.00
C ASN A 198 -4.89 -16.60 1.19
N HIS A 199 -4.64 -17.86 0.82
CA HIS A 199 -3.48 -18.21 0.00
C HIS A 199 -3.51 -17.52 -1.37
N ARG A 200 -4.66 -17.52 -2.06
CA ARG A 200 -4.83 -16.86 -3.36
C ARG A 200 -4.73 -15.34 -3.27
N ILE A 201 -5.30 -14.74 -2.23
CA ILE A 201 -5.17 -13.29 -1.95
C ILE A 201 -3.70 -12.92 -1.74
N GLU A 202 -2.94 -13.72 -0.99
CA GLU A 202 -1.52 -13.47 -0.76
C GLU A 202 -0.70 -13.59 -2.06
N GLN A 203 -0.99 -14.58 -2.90
CA GLN A 203 -0.39 -14.65 -4.24
C GLN A 203 -0.71 -13.42 -5.10
N PHE A 204 -1.95 -12.94 -5.07
CA PHE A 204 -2.33 -11.72 -5.77
C PHE A 204 -1.56 -10.49 -5.28
N LYS A 205 -1.38 -10.33 -3.95
CA LYS A 205 -0.54 -9.25 -3.38
C LYS A 205 0.91 -9.32 -3.88
N GLN A 206 1.47 -10.52 -4.01
CA GLN A 206 2.83 -10.71 -4.55
C GLN A 206 2.92 -10.32 -6.02
N GLU A 207 1.90 -10.60 -6.83
CA GLU A 207 1.84 -10.16 -8.24
C GLU A 207 1.76 -8.63 -8.35
N VAL A 208 1.02 -7.97 -7.45
CA VAL A 208 0.99 -6.49 -7.36
C VAL A 208 2.38 -5.94 -7.00
N GLU A 209 3.05 -6.50 -5.99
CA GLU A 209 4.42 -6.08 -5.62
C GLU A 209 5.41 -6.28 -6.78
N ALA A 210 5.32 -7.42 -7.46
CA ALA A 210 6.18 -7.75 -8.59
C ALA A 210 6.00 -6.76 -9.75
N GLU A 211 4.76 -6.39 -10.06
CA GLU A 211 4.48 -5.38 -11.09
C GLU A 211 5.01 -4.00 -10.70
N ILE A 212 4.81 -3.58 -9.45
CA ILE A 212 5.34 -2.30 -8.95
C ILE A 212 6.86 -2.27 -9.13
N ARG A 213 7.54 -3.35 -8.73
CA ARG A 213 8.99 -3.46 -8.87
C ARG A 213 9.44 -3.37 -10.34
N ARG A 214 8.70 -3.99 -11.27
CA ARG A 214 9.00 -3.90 -12.71
C ARG A 214 8.91 -2.47 -13.22
N ARG A 215 7.87 -1.72 -12.82
CA ARG A 215 7.67 -0.33 -13.23
C ARG A 215 8.69 0.65 -12.63
N LEU A 216 9.25 0.33 -11.46
CA LEU A 216 10.30 1.15 -10.85
C LEU A 216 11.67 0.99 -11.50
N VAL A 217 11.89 -0.12 -12.22
CA VAL A 217 13.18 -0.44 -12.87
C VAL A 217 13.16 -0.10 -14.37
N ALA A 218 11.98 0.03 -14.97
CA ALA A 218 11.76 0.39 -16.37
C ALA A 218 11.89 1.89 -16.61
#